data_AF-Q73R63-F1
#
_entry.id   AF-Q73R63-F1
#
_cell.length_a   1.000
_cell.length_b   1.000
_cell.length_c   1.000
_cell.angle_alpha   90.00
_cell.angle_beta   90.00
_cell.angle_gamma   90.00
#
_symmetry.space_group_name_H-M   'P 1'
#
loop_
_entity.id
_entity.type
_entity.pdbx_description
1 polymer ?
#
loop_
_entity_poly.entity_id
_entity_poly.type
_entity_poly.pdbx_seq_one_letter_code
_entity_poly.pdbx_strand_id
1 'polypeptide(L)'
;MSRREVKNQTNISRIEGIKPNDAYVAYVCVQCNNLNMINIGQKLLDPREAYETQEWKCERCGFLHSKNNSLSYSNWPEESKKKGSIPVQRFWQAFFRVYTENKEAYWKQCNCCGKILPFSAFSKHIGFGPLERQMECRACKGVINAFLNPERTEDQLRESNVRRRVADLFVKKENKSKDDGFIKDLFKRFGSKCFKTKKYLNIHDRNSWAIDHILPSKYLYPLTKENAALLSVEANSNKRDRWPSEFYTNNELIELATITGADLQLLSNKTPIINPNLTDEDINAGIENYLSVRENSNLEKRVAEIKKIIIDYQLTDKLSKSNKNLLGLS
;
A
#
# COMPACT_ATOMS: atom_id res chain seq x y z
N MET A 1 -19.03 6.79 -18.52
CA MET A 1 -19.45 5.50 -17.95
C MET A 1 -19.90 5.73 -16.52
N SER A 2 -21.12 5.32 -16.17
CA SER A 2 -21.59 5.30 -14.78
C SER A 2 -20.55 4.60 -13.91
N ARG A 3 -20.18 5.21 -12.77
CA ARG A 3 -19.41 4.53 -11.74
C ARG A 3 -20.13 3.21 -11.47
N ARG A 4 -19.49 2.07 -11.76
CA ARG A 4 -20.02 0.76 -11.36
C ARG A 4 -20.30 0.85 -9.86
N GLU A 5 -21.56 0.67 -9.47
CA GLU A 5 -21.90 0.43 -8.08
C GLU A 5 -21.13 -0.81 -7.65
N VAL A 6 -20.13 -0.60 -6.79
CA VAL A 6 -19.39 -1.71 -6.20
C VAL A 6 -20.31 -2.34 -5.16
N LYS A 7 -21.22 -3.19 -5.60
CA LYS A 7 -21.86 -4.17 -4.72
C LYS A 7 -20.80 -5.19 -4.36
N ASN A 8 -19.97 -4.87 -3.36
CA ASN A 8 -19.16 -5.85 -2.67
C ASN A 8 -20.12 -6.77 -1.88
N GLN A 9 -20.90 -7.60 -2.58
CA GLN A 9 -21.56 -8.73 -1.95
C GLN A 9 -20.46 -9.72 -1.60
N THR A 10 -19.90 -9.57 -0.40
CA THR A 10 -19.05 -10.60 0.16
C THR A 10 -19.93 -11.76 0.58
N ASN A 11 -19.57 -13.00 0.24
CA ASN A 11 -20.27 -14.22 0.67
C ASN A 11 -20.24 -14.46 2.19
N ILE A 12 -19.66 -13.52 2.96
CA ILE A 12 -19.61 -13.53 4.42
C ILE A 12 -20.40 -12.33 4.93
N SER A 13 -21.46 -12.60 5.67
CA SER A 13 -22.25 -11.59 6.37
C SER A 13 -21.41 -10.87 7.43
N ARG A 14 -21.67 -9.58 7.61
CA ARG A 14 -21.07 -8.78 8.70
C ARG A 14 -21.96 -8.91 9.94
N ILE A 15 -21.33 -8.93 11.11
CA ILE A 15 -22.03 -8.98 12.39
C ILE A 15 -22.59 -7.59 12.68
N GLU A 16 -23.89 -7.50 12.98
CA GLU A 16 -24.56 -6.26 13.34
C GLU A 16 -24.07 -5.72 14.69
N GLY A 17 -24.10 -4.40 14.87
CA GLY A 17 -23.72 -3.72 16.12
C GLY A 17 -22.21 -3.55 16.35
N ILE A 18 -21.35 -4.21 15.57
CA ILE A 18 -19.90 -3.98 15.64
C ILE A 18 -19.54 -2.63 15.00
N LYS A 19 -18.73 -1.84 15.72
CA LYS A 19 -18.13 -0.60 15.20
C LYS A 19 -16.72 -0.91 14.67
N PRO A 20 -16.55 -1.28 13.39
CA PRO A 20 -15.26 -1.76 12.89
C PRO A 20 -14.17 -0.70 12.92
N ASN A 21 -14.52 0.59 12.90
CA ASN A 21 -13.55 1.68 12.85
C ASN A 21 -13.03 2.09 14.23
N ASP A 22 -13.60 1.57 15.30
CA ASP A 22 -13.15 1.86 16.65
C ASP A 22 -11.80 1.17 16.94
N ALA A 23 -11.00 1.82 17.77
CA ALA A 23 -9.77 1.29 18.32
C ALA A 23 -10.01 0.76 19.74
N TYR A 24 -9.25 -0.27 20.08
CA TYR A 24 -9.26 -0.89 21.39
C TYR A 24 -7.86 -0.80 22.00
N VAL A 25 -7.79 -0.60 23.31
CA VAL A 25 -6.59 -0.84 24.10
C VAL A 25 -6.71 -2.24 24.70
N ALA A 26 -5.67 -3.06 24.57
CA ALA A 26 -5.59 -4.33 25.26
C ALA A 26 -4.40 -4.32 26.23
N TYR A 27 -4.65 -4.53 27.52
CA TYR A 27 -3.65 -4.47 28.57
C TYR A 27 -3.76 -5.65 29.52
N VAL A 28 -2.62 -6.05 30.09
CA VAL A 28 -2.57 -7.09 31.12
C VAL A 28 -2.72 -6.43 32.49
N CYS A 29 -3.66 -6.91 33.30
CA CYS A 29 -3.89 -6.38 34.64
C CYS A 29 -2.69 -6.66 35.54
N VAL A 30 -2.19 -5.62 36.22
CA VAL A 30 -1.01 -5.71 37.11
C VAL A 30 -1.24 -6.57 38.35
N GLN A 31 -2.50 -6.82 38.73
CA GLN A 31 -2.85 -7.58 39.93
C GLN A 31 -3.21 -9.04 39.65
N CYS A 32 -3.93 -9.33 38.56
CA CYS A 32 -4.44 -10.68 38.29
C CYS A 32 -3.96 -11.29 36.97
N ASN A 33 -3.10 -10.58 36.22
CA ASN A 33 -2.57 -10.99 34.92
C ASN A 33 -3.63 -11.28 33.85
N ASN A 34 -4.88 -10.85 34.06
CA ASN A 34 -5.93 -11.00 33.06
C ASN A 34 -5.73 -10.01 31.92
N LEU A 35 -5.93 -10.45 30.68
CA LEU A 35 -6.02 -9.56 29.51
C LEU A 35 -7.36 -8.84 29.55
N ASN A 36 -7.34 -7.51 29.50
CA ASN A 36 -8.53 -6.68 29.45
C ASN A 36 -8.51 -5.89 28.15
N MET A 37 -9.69 -5.60 27.61
CA MET A 37 -9.85 -4.85 26.36
C MET A 37 -10.83 -3.71 26.56
N ILE A 38 -10.43 -2.49 26.22
CA ILE A 38 -11.26 -1.29 26.37
C ILE A 38 -11.43 -0.65 25.00
N ASN A 39 -12.68 -0.41 24.60
CA ASN A 39 -12.99 0.39 23.42
C ASN A 39 -12.75 1.88 23.72
N ILE A 40 -11.89 2.53 22.96
CA ILE A 40 -11.57 3.96 23.09
C ILE A 40 -12.17 4.82 21.96
N GLY A 41 -12.96 4.22 21.08
CA GLY A 41 -13.62 4.89 19.95
C GLY A 41 -12.67 5.21 18.80
N GLN A 42 -12.91 6.33 18.12
CA GLN A 42 -12.19 6.71 16.90
C GLN A 42 -11.05 7.72 17.11
N LYS A 43 -10.84 8.19 18.35
CA LYS A 43 -9.71 9.05 18.71
C LYS A 43 -8.68 8.21 19.44
N LEU A 44 -7.48 8.07 18.87
CA LEU A 44 -6.38 7.43 19.59
C LEU A 44 -5.91 8.34 20.71
N LEU A 45 -5.59 7.74 21.84
CA LEU A 45 -5.01 8.43 22.97
C LEU A 45 -3.51 8.59 22.74
N ASP A 46 -2.96 9.76 23.04
CA ASP A 46 -1.51 9.88 23.21
C ASP A 46 -1.10 9.40 24.62
N PRO A 47 0.15 8.98 24.84
CA PRO A 47 0.61 8.48 26.14
C PRO A 47 0.40 9.42 27.32
N ARG A 48 0.48 10.74 27.08
CA ARG A 48 0.29 11.74 28.13
C ARG A 48 -1.19 11.91 28.43
N GLU A 49 -2.04 12.02 27.41
CA GLU A 49 -3.50 12.03 27.57
C GLU A 49 -3.97 10.77 28.31
N ALA A 50 -3.46 9.60 27.92
CA ALA A 50 -3.78 8.32 28.56
C ALA A 50 -3.42 8.32 30.05
N TYR A 51 -2.18 8.69 30.39
CA TYR A 51 -1.72 8.78 31.78
C TYR A 51 -2.53 9.77 32.62
N GLU A 52 -2.85 10.94 32.06
CA GLU A 52 -3.49 12.02 32.82
C GLU A 52 -4.98 11.81 33.06
N THR A 53 -5.68 11.19 32.11
CA THR A 53 -7.16 11.19 32.05
C THR A 53 -7.81 9.82 32.23
N GLN A 54 -7.07 8.73 32.03
CA GLN A 54 -7.69 7.41 31.93
C GLN A 54 -7.62 6.63 33.24
N GLU A 55 -8.67 5.86 33.49
CA GLU A 55 -8.73 4.88 34.56
C GLU A 55 -9.30 3.56 34.01
N TRP A 56 -8.45 2.55 33.91
CA TRP A 56 -8.81 1.28 33.28
C TRP A 56 -9.13 0.22 34.32
N LYS A 57 -10.42 -0.11 34.46
CA LYS A 57 -10.89 -1.14 35.39
C LYS A 57 -10.67 -2.53 34.79
N CYS A 58 -10.08 -3.44 35.57
CA CYS A 58 -9.99 -4.84 35.21
C CYS A 58 -11.35 -5.51 35.32
N GLU A 59 -11.77 -6.24 34.29
CA GLU A 59 -13.02 -6.99 34.27
C GLU A 59 -13.03 -8.16 35.25
N ARG A 60 -11.86 -8.76 35.52
CA ARG A 60 -11.73 -9.94 36.37
C ARG A 60 -11.65 -9.59 37.87
N CYS A 61 -10.72 -8.72 38.26
CA CYS A 61 -10.49 -8.41 39.67
C CYS A 61 -11.00 -7.03 40.10
N GLY A 62 -11.54 -6.23 39.17
CA GLY A 62 -12.03 -4.88 39.48
C GLY A 62 -10.94 -3.85 39.76
N PHE A 63 -9.66 -4.23 39.77
CA PHE A 63 -8.56 -3.30 40.03
C PHE A 63 -8.53 -2.18 38.99
N LEU A 64 -8.37 -0.95 39.48
CA LEU A 64 -8.38 0.25 38.66
C LEU A 64 -6.95 0.67 38.33
N HIS A 65 -6.58 0.66 37.06
CA HIS A 65 -5.25 1.09 36.60
C HIS A 65 -5.31 2.58 36.33
N SER A 66 -4.71 3.38 37.20
CA SER A 66 -4.61 4.83 37.05
C SER A 66 -3.42 5.37 37.84
N LYS A 67 -2.97 6.58 37.49
CA LYS A 67 -1.88 7.30 38.19
C LYS A 67 -2.14 7.47 39.70
N ASN A 68 -3.40 7.33 40.12
CA ASN A 68 -3.87 7.55 41.48
C ASN A 68 -3.85 6.29 42.35
N ASN A 69 -3.41 5.13 41.83
CA ASN A 69 -3.39 3.87 42.58
C ASN A 69 -1.99 3.38 42.96
N SER A 70 -1.94 2.70 44.11
CA SER A 70 -0.76 1.98 44.61
C SER A 70 -0.52 0.70 43.82
N LEU A 71 0.71 0.18 43.88
CA LEU A 71 1.05 -1.12 43.29
C LEU A 71 1.02 -2.22 44.35
N SER A 72 0.70 -3.45 43.95
CA SER A 72 0.50 -4.60 44.85
C SER A 72 1.52 -5.73 44.65
N TYR A 73 2.67 -5.45 44.03
CA TYR A 73 3.73 -6.44 43.82
C TYR A 73 4.37 -6.87 45.13
N SER A 74 4.20 -8.13 45.53
CA SER A 74 4.72 -8.65 46.81
C SER A 74 6.24 -8.63 46.91
N ASN A 75 6.94 -8.75 45.77
CA ASN A 75 8.40 -8.80 45.69
C ASN A 75 9.07 -7.41 45.59
N TRP A 76 8.31 -6.30 45.68
CA TRP A 76 8.85 -4.95 45.56
C TRP A 76 8.93 -4.26 46.94
N PRO A 77 9.92 -3.36 47.15
CA PRO A 77 9.99 -2.52 48.35
C PRO A 77 8.74 -1.66 48.54
N GLU A 78 8.31 -1.42 49.78
CA GLU A 78 7.12 -0.59 50.10
C GLU A 78 7.19 0.82 49.51
N GLU A 79 8.37 1.43 49.50
CA GLU A 79 8.61 2.75 48.91
C GLU A 79 8.31 2.79 47.40
N SER A 80 8.46 1.65 46.72
CA SER A 80 8.20 1.51 45.28
C SER A 80 6.74 1.16 44.96
N LYS A 81 5.89 1.01 45.98
CA LYS A 81 4.48 0.62 45.86
C LYS A 81 3.52 1.71 46.29
N LYS A 82 4.00 2.65 47.12
CA LYS A 82 3.21 3.73 47.70
C LYS A 82 2.74 4.72 46.64
N LYS A 83 1.43 4.99 46.61
CA LYS A 83 0.82 6.06 45.81
C LYS A 83 1.57 7.38 45.99
N GLY A 84 1.79 8.09 44.89
CA GLY A 84 2.44 9.40 44.88
C GLY A 84 3.96 9.35 44.94
N SER A 85 4.58 8.19 45.21
CA SER A 85 6.03 8.03 45.09
C SER A 85 6.49 8.16 43.64
N ILE A 86 7.73 8.64 43.44
CA ILE A 86 8.33 8.77 42.11
C ILE A 86 8.32 7.42 41.35
N PRO A 87 8.68 6.26 41.96
CA PRO A 87 8.63 4.97 41.27
C PRO A 87 7.23 4.61 40.75
N VAL A 88 6.18 4.80 41.55
CA VAL A 88 4.80 4.51 41.13
C VAL A 88 4.33 5.44 40.02
N GLN A 89 4.69 6.74 40.08
CA GLN A 89 4.39 7.67 39.00
C GLN A 89 5.06 7.24 37.69
N ARG A 90 6.35 6.88 37.74
CA ARG A 90 7.09 6.39 36.57
C ARG A 90 6.54 5.08 36.03
N PHE A 91 6.13 4.17 36.92
CA PHE A 91 5.47 2.93 36.53
C PHE A 91 4.21 3.20 35.73
N TRP A 92 3.31 4.05 36.23
CA TRP A 92 2.06 4.36 35.54
C TRP A 92 2.27 5.10 34.22
N GLN A 93 3.23 6.04 34.17
CA GLN A 93 3.63 6.68 32.90
C GLN A 93 4.07 5.65 31.86
N ALA A 94 4.93 4.70 32.25
CA ALA A 94 5.41 3.64 31.38
C ALA A 94 4.27 2.68 30.99
N PHE A 95 3.41 2.31 31.94
CA PHE A 95 2.26 1.44 31.73
C PHE A 95 1.35 1.98 30.62
N PHE A 96 0.88 3.23 30.73
CA PHE A 96 0.01 3.82 29.71
C PHE A 96 0.74 4.00 28.37
N ARG A 97 2.03 4.37 28.40
CA ARG A 97 2.85 4.53 27.19
C ARG A 97 2.92 3.23 26.39
N VAL A 98 3.20 2.09 27.00
CA VAL A 98 3.32 0.80 26.30
C VAL A 98 2.09 0.48 25.44
N TYR A 99 0.90 0.87 25.89
CA TYR A 99 -0.35 0.56 25.20
C TYR A 99 -0.87 1.67 24.28
N THR A 100 -0.22 2.84 24.25
CA THR A 100 -0.70 4.03 23.51
C THR A 100 0.39 4.77 22.72
N GLU A 101 1.65 4.31 22.76
CA GLU A 101 2.81 4.96 22.14
C GLU A 101 2.71 5.11 20.63
N ASN A 102 2.09 4.16 19.94
CA ASN A 102 1.94 4.18 18.50
C ASN A 102 0.68 3.43 18.05
N LYS A 103 0.33 3.55 16.75
CA LYS A 103 -0.85 2.88 16.18
C LYS A 103 -0.80 1.34 16.32
N GLU A 104 0.39 0.75 16.42
CA GLU A 104 0.58 -0.71 16.47
C GLU A 104 0.27 -1.30 17.85
N ALA A 105 0.33 -0.47 18.90
CA ALA A 105 -0.06 -0.86 20.26
C ALA A 105 -1.58 -1.11 20.39
N TYR A 106 -2.38 -0.56 19.48
CA TYR A 106 -3.82 -0.67 19.49
C TYR A 106 -4.35 -1.96 18.87
N TRP A 107 -5.59 -2.27 19.22
CA TRP A 107 -6.34 -3.44 18.78
C TRP A 107 -7.60 -2.99 18.03
N LYS A 108 -8.21 -3.90 17.28
CA LYS A 108 -9.41 -3.63 16.48
C LYS A 108 -10.31 -4.84 16.48
N GLN A 109 -11.62 -4.60 16.43
CA GLN A 109 -12.61 -5.66 16.34
C GLN A 109 -12.95 -5.98 14.88
N CYS A 110 -12.86 -7.25 14.52
CA CYS A 110 -13.25 -7.73 13.20
C CYS A 110 -14.78 -7.78 13.07
N ASN A 111 -15.34 -7.12 12.06
CA ASN A 111 -16.80 -7.16 11.83
C ASN A 111 -17.31 -8.43 11.13
N CYS A 112 -16.43 -9.35 10.74
CA CYS A 112 -16.83 -10.67 10.22
C CYS A 112 -16.91 -11.73 11.32
N CYS A 113 -15.91 -11.79 12.21
CA CYS A 113 -15.82 -12.85 13.22
C CYS A 113 -15.94 -12.37 14.67
N GLY A 114 -16.10 -11.06 14.90
CA GLY A 114 -16.31 -10.47 16.22
C GLY A 114 -15.06 -10.40 17.10
N LYS A 115 -13.97 -11.09 16.74
CA LYS A 115 -12.72 -11.13 17.51
C LYS A 115 -12.06 -9.76 17.55
N ILE A 116 -11.62 -9.35 18.73
CA ILE A 116 -10.73 -8.21 18.94
C ILE A 116 -9.29 -8.74 18.81
N LEU A 117 -8.53 -8.17 17.88
CA LEU A 117 -7.21 -8.65 17.49
C LEU A 117 -6.21 -7.48 17.42
N PRO A 118 -4.90 -7.76 17.51
CA PRO A 118 -3.87 -6.73 17.36
C PRO A 118 -3.98 -6.00 16.02
N PHE A 119 -3.54 -4.74 15.98
CA PHE A 119 -3.47 -3.91 14.76
C PHE A 119 -2.91 -4.65 13.54
N SER A 120 -1.84 -5.44 13.74
CA SER A 120 -1.16 -6.19 12.68
C SER A 120 -2.04 -7.31 12.08
N ALA A 121 -3.11 -7.75 12.74
CA ALA A 121 -4.03 -8.74 12.22
C ALA A 121 -4.91 -8.21 11.07
N PHE A 122 -4.85 -6.93 10.75
CA PHE A 122 -5.65 -6.27 9.71
C PHE A 122 -4.78 -5.67 8.60
N SER A 123 -5.25 -5.77 7.35
CA SER A 123 -4.56 -5.18 6.21
C SER A 123 -4.68 -3.65 6.20
N LYS A 124 -3.66 -2.96 5.67
CA LYS A 124 -3.65 -1.48 5.59
C LYS A 124 -4.75 -1.00 4.64
N HIS A 125 -5.50 0.01 5.07
CA HIS A 125 -6.47 0.72 4.25
C HIS A 125 -6.62 2.17 4.72
N ILE A 126 -6.11 3.11 3.93
CA ILE A 126 -6.16 4.54 4.25
C ILE A 126 -7.62 5.00 4.31
N GLY A 127 -7.94 5.84 5.29
CA GLY A 127 -9.28 6.40 5.48
C GLY A 127 -10.27 5.53 6.28
N PHE A 128 -9.87 4.33 6.72
CA PHE A 128 -10.74 3.44 7.51
C PHE A 128 -10.46 3.57 9.01
N GLY A 129 -10.90 4.71 9.56
CA GLY A 129 -10.73 5.07 10.97
C GLY A 129 -9.28 5.43 11.35
N PRO A 130 -9.01 5.68 12.64
CA PRO A 130 -7.70 6.14 13.12
C PRO A 130 -6.55 5.16 12.84
N LEU A 131 -6.85 3.86 12.82
CA LEU A 131 -5.88 2.80 12.60
C LEU A 131 -5.56 2.59 11.11
N GLU A 132 -6.35 3.14 10.17
CA GLU A 132 -6.15 2.91 8.73
C GLU A 132 -6.04 1.42 8.38
N ARG A 133 -6.96 0.63 8.94
CA ARG A 133 -7.02 -0.83 8.77
C ARG A 133 -8.37 -1.27 8.24
N GLN A 134 -8.39 -2.33 7.43
CA GLN A 134 -9.61 -2.93 6.91
C GLN A 134 -10.56 -3.38 8.04
N MET A 135 -11.86 -3.46 7.73
CA MET A 135 -12.89 -3.84 8.70
C MET A 135 -12.82 -5.33 9.08
N GLU A 136 -12.44 -6.19 8.12
CA GLU A 136 -12.15 -7.61 8.35
C GLU A 136 -10.68 -7.87 8.72
N CYS A 137 -10.44 -8.86 9.59
CA CYS A 137 -9.09 -9.36 9.84
C CYS A 137 -8.57 -10.17 8.64
N ARG A 138 -7.24 -10.36 8.58
CA ARG A 138 -6.57 -11.09 7.50
C ARG A 138 -7.08 -12.53 7.34
N ALA A 139 -7.44 -13.20 8.44
CA ALA A 139 -8.00 -14.55 8.39
C ALA A 139 -9.37 -14.57 7.68
N CYS A 140 -10.30 -13.70 8.08
CA CYS A 140 -11.60 -13.57 7.41
C CYS A 140 -11.43 -13.11 5.96
N LYS A 141 -10.49 -12.20 5.68
CA LYS A 141 -10.17 -11.75 4.33
C LYS A 141 -9.67 -12.90 3.44
N GLY A 142 -8.90 -13.83 4.00
CA GLY A 142 -8.46 -15.05 3.31
C GLY A 142 -9.64 -15.86 2.79
N VAL A 143 -10.64 -16.11 3.65
CA VAL A 143 -11.87 -16.82 3.26
C VAL A 143 -12.65 -16.05 2.19
N ILE A 144 -12.84 -14.74 2.36
CA ILE A 144 -13.51 -13.89 1.35
C ILE A 144 -12.79 -13.98 0.00
N ASN A 145 -11.46 -13.87 0.01
CA ASN A 145 -10.66 -13.95 -1.20
C ASN A 145 -10.70 -15.35 -1.83
N ALA A 146 -10.83 -16.42 -1.06
CA ALA A 146 -10.94 -17.78 -1.62
C ALA A 146 -12.18 -17.93 -2.52
N PHE A 147 -13.30 -17.27 -2.17
CA PHE A 147 -14.50 -17.24 -3.01
C PHE A 147 -14.40 -16.23 -4.16
N LEU A 148 -13.80 -15.06 -3.93
CA LEU A 148 -13.72 -14.00 -4.94
C LEU A 148 -12.60 -14.22 -5.98
N ASN A 149 -11.52 -14.92 -5.65
CA ASN A 149 -10.39 -15.12 -6.55
C ASN A 149 -10.75 -15.95 -7.80
N PRO A 150 -11.56 -17.03 -7.71
CA PRO A 150 -12.05 -17.76 -8.88
C PRO A 150 -12.90 -16.91 -9.83
N GLU A 151 -13.57 -15.88 -9.32
CA GLU A 151 -14.40 -14.96 -10.11
C GLU A 151 -13.60 -13.80 -10.74
N ARG A 152 -12.32 -13.64 -10.38
CA ARG A 152 -11.44 -12.62 -10.98
C ARG A 152 -10.89 -13.16 -12.30
N THR A 153 -10.98 -12.36 -13.35
CA THR A 153 -10.32 -12.70 -14.62
C THR A 153 -8.79 -12.73 -14.41
N GLU A 154 -8.08 -13.59 -15.15
CA GLU A 154 -6.62 -13.71 -15.06
C GLU A 154 -5.91 -12.35 -15.20
N ASP A 155 -6.47 -11.44 -15.99
CA ASP A 155 -5.97 -10.08 -16.16
C ASP A 155 -6.04 -9.23 -14.88
N GLN A 156 -7.08 -9.36 -14.06
CA GLN A 156 -7.23 -8.62 -12.80
C GLN A 156 -6.29 -9.14 -11.70
N LEU A 157 -6.00 -10.44 -11.70
CA LEU A 157 -5.00 -11.04 -10.81
C LEU A 157 -3.58 -10.61 -11.19
N ARG A 158 -3.29 -10.48 -12.49
CA ARG A 158 -2.00 -9.95 -12.97
C ARG A 158 -1.86 -8.44 -12.76
N GLU A 159 -2.96 -7.67 -12.81
CA GLU A 159 -2.98 -6.21 -12.57
C GLU A 159 -2.69 -5.84 -11.10
N SER A 160 -3.19 -6.62 -10.15
CA SER A 160 -3.25 -6.23 -8.72
C SER A 160 -1.96 -6.43 -7.92
N ASN A 161 -1.09 -7.38 -8.28
CA ASN A 161 0.07 -7.73 -7.44
C ASN A 161 1.44 -7.24 -7.93
N VAL A 162 1.64 -7.00 -9.23
CA VAL A 162 3.01 -6.97 -9.77
C VAL A 162 3.27 -5.83 -10.77
N ARG A 163 2.34 -5.57 -11.69
CA ARG A 163 2.63 -4.82 -12.93
C ARG A 163 3.01 -3.34 -12.74
N ARG A 164 2.41 -2.63 -11.77
CA ARG A 164 2.74 -1.20 -11.58
C ARG A 164 4.07 -0.95 -10.89
N ARG A 165 4.54 -1.87 -10.04
CA ARG A 165 5.80 -1.71 -9.31
C ARG A 165 7.00 -2.20 -10.12
N VAL A 166 6.87 -3.27 -10.88
CA VAL A 166 8.03 -3.88 -11.58
C VAL A 166 8.68 -2.96 -12.60
N ALA A 167 7.87 -2.25 -13.40
CA ALA A 167 8.41 -1.25 -14.30
C ALA A 167 9.12 -0.12 -13.54
N ASP A 168 8.53 0.34 -12.43
CA ASP A 168 9.16 1.33 -11.55
C ASP A 168 10.43 0.78 -10.85
N LEU A 169 10.57 -0.54 -10.70
CA LEU A 169 11.74 -1.17 -10.06
C LEU A 169 12.96 -1.13 -10.97
N PHE A 170 12.81 -1.51 -12.24
CA PHE A 170 13.93 -1.57 -13.18
C PHE A 170 14.22 -0.25 -13.87
N VAL A 171 13.25 0.68 -13.92
CA VAL A 171 13.35 1.87 -14.75
C VAL A 171 13.38 3.17 -13.94
N LYS A 172 13.69 3.06 -12.64
CA LYS A 172 13.63 4.19 -11.70
C LYS A 172 14.55 5.36 -12.07
N LYS A 173 15.70 5.10 -12.69
CA LYS A 173 16.66 6.15 -13.09
C LYS A 173 16.19 6.95 -14.29
N GLU A 174 15.48 6.33 -15.23
CA GLU A 174 15.04 6.96 -16.47
C GLU A 174 13.65 7.58 -16.37
N ASN A 175 12.87 7.16 -15.36
CA ASN A 175 11.58 7.77 -15.05
C ASN A 175 11.75 9.23 -14.62
N LYS A 176 11.25 10.16 -15.43
CA LYS A 176 11.20 11.57 -15.03
C LYS A 176 10.26 11.75 -13.83
N SER A 177 10.70 12.55 -12.86
CA SER A 177 9.82 13.06 -11.81
C SER A 177 8.69 13.82 -12.46
N LYS A 178 7.45 13.60 -11.99
CA LYS A 178 6.28 14.40 -12.38
C LYS A 178 6.32 15.76 -11.71
N ASP A 179 7.43 16.46 -11.85
CA ASP A 179 7.60 17.82 -11.34
C ASP A 179 6.83 18.84 -12.19
N ASP A 180 6.65 20.03 -11.65
CA ASP A 180 5.89 21.08 -12.34
C ASP A 180 6.56 21.52 -13.65
N GLY A 181 7.87 21.34 -13.79
CA GLY A 181 8.61 21.63 -15.02
C GLY A 181 8.23 20.68 -16.15
N PHE A 182 8.26 19.38 -15.89
CA PHE A 182 7.87 18.34 -16.83
C PHE A 182 6.39 18.45 -17.23
N ILE A 183 5.51 18.74 -16.27
CA ILE A 183 4.08 18.94 -16.56
C ILE A 183 3.87 20.14 -17.48
N LYS A 184 4.52 21.28 -17.21
CA LYS A 184 4.41 22.47 -18.07
C LYS A 184 4.94 22.21 -19.48
N ASP A 185 6.08 21.53 -19.60
CA ASP A 185 6.64 21.11 -20.89
C ASP A 185 5.67 20.20 -21.66
N LEU A 186 5.06 19.22 -20.98
CA LEU A 186 4.08 18.32 -21.58
C LEU A 186 2.84 19.08 -22.09
N PHE A 187 2.29 20.00 -21.28
CA PHE A 187 1.17 20.85 -21.70
C PHE A 187 1.54 21.72 -22.91
N LYS A 188 2.74 22.29 -22.94
CA LYS A 188 3.22 23.07 -24.08
C LYS A 188 3.33 22.21 -25.35
N ARG A 189 3.90 21.01 -25.25
CA ARG A 189 4.08 20.08 -26.39
C ARG A 189 2.76 19.64 -27.02
N PHE A 190 1.75 19.38 -26.20
CA PHE A 190 0.42 18.95 -26.67
C PHE A 190 -0.57 20.10 -26.82
N GLY A 191 -0.13 21.36 -26.75
CA GLY A 191 -0.98 22.54 -26.92
C GLY A 191 -2.14 22.62 -25.92
N SER A 192 -1.93 22.13 -24.69
CA SER A 192 -2.93 22.00 -23.63
C SER A 192 -4.17 21.21 -24.06
N LYS A 193 -4.02 20.23 -24.96
CA LYS A 193 -5.11 19.37 -25.42
C LYS A 193 -4.80 17.90 -25.16
N CYS A 194 -5.85 17.13 -24.93
CA CYS A 194 -5.76 15.67 -24.95
C CYS A 194 -5.33 15.22 -26.34
N PHE A 195 -4.28 14.42 -26.44
CA PHE A 195 -3.78 13.95 -27.72
C PHE A 195 -4.83 13.17 -28.53
N LYS A 196 -5.60 12.31 -27.87
CA LYS A 196 -6.62 11.45 -28.50
C LYS A 196 -7.92 12.19 -28.82
N THR A 197 -8.51 12.87 -27.83
CA THR A 197 -9.84 13.48 -27.98
C THR A 197 -9.79 14.93 -28.45
N LYS A 198 -8.58 15.52 -28.52
CA LYS A 198 -8.32 16.93 -28.86
C LYS A 198 -9.02 17.96 -27.95
N LYS A 199 -9.66 17.51 -26.87
CA LYS A 199 -10.31 18.35 -25.85
C LYS A 199 -9.26 19.18 -25.10
N TYR A 200 -9.56 20.46 -24.85
CA TYR A 200 -8.71 21.32 -24.03
C TYR A 200 -8.66 20.84 -22.57
N LEU A 201 -7.47 20.88 -21.98
CA LEU A 201 -7.18 20.43 -20.63
C LEU A 201 -6.63 21.60 -19.82
N ASN A 202 -7.07 21.72 -18.57
CA ASN A 202 -6.57 22.74 -17.66
C ASN A 202 -5.48 22.13 -16.76
N ILE A 203 -4.27 22.70 -16.81
CA ILE A 203 -3.12 22.26 -16.00
C ILE A 203 -3.40 22.29 -14.48
N HIS A 204 -4.27 23.21 -14.04
CA HIS A 204 -4.66 23.38 -12.64
C HIS A 204 -5.78 22.41 -12.22
N ASP A 205 -6.55 21.85 -13.16
CA ASP A 205 -7.56 20.84 -12.86
C ASP A 205 -6.97 19.43 -13.00
N ARG A 206 -6.28 18.99 -11.95
CA ARG A 206 -5.59 17.67 -11.88
C ARG A 206 -6.53 16.47 -12.08
N ASN A 207 -7.86 16.65 -11.98
CA ASN A 207 -8.83 15.58 -12.20
C ASN A 207 -9.26 15.46 -13.67
N SER A 208 -8.90 16.42 -14.52
CA SER A 208 -9.31 16.43 -15.93
C SER A 208 -8.34 15.72 -16.87
N TRP A 209 -7.09 15.54 -16.46
CA TRP A 209 -6.01 15.02 -17.30
C TRP A 209 -5.15 13.95 -16.60
N ALA A 210 -4.42 13.20 -17.42
CA ALA A 210 -3.47 12.19 -16.99
C ALA A 210 -2.23 12.24 -17.89
N ILE A 211 -1.07 11.89 -17.31
CA ILE A 211 0.15 11.60 -18.07
C ILE A 211 0.16 10.10 -18.34
N ASP A 212 0.08 9.76 -19.62
CA ASP A 212 0.11 8.38 -20.09
C ASP A 212 1.52 7.99 -20.52
N HIS A 213 1.86 6.71 -20.34
CA HIS A 213 3.02 6.13 -21.00
C HIS A 213 2.57 5.67 -22.38
N ILE A 214 3.13 6.24 -23.45
CA ILE A 214 2.77 5.89 -24.82
C ILE A 214 2.94 4.38 -25.01
N LEU A 215 4.17 3.89 -24.85
CA LEU A 215 4.53 2.50 -24.66
C LEU A 215 4.28 2.13 -23.19
N PRO A 216 3.40 1.15 -22.90
CA PRO A 216 2.99 0.83 -21.54
C PRO A 216 4.16 0.40 -20.64
N SER A 217 4.14 0.85 -19.39
CA SER A 217 5.08 0.41 -18.36
C SER A 217 5.03 -1.11 -18.11
N LYS A 218 3.90 -1.76 -18.41
CA LYS A 218 3.78 -3.24 -18.45
C LYS A 218 4.89 -3.89 -19.28
N TYR A 219 5.41 -3.24 -20.32
CA TYR A 219 6.51 -3.75 -21.15
C TYR A 219 7.86 -3.09 -20.81
N LEU A 220 7.98 -2.55 -19.59
CA LEU A 220 9.18 -1.97 -18.99
C LEU A 220 9.71 -0.71 -19.68
N TYR A 221 8.83 0.07 -20.31
CA TYR A 221 9.19 1.38 -20.84
C TYR A 221 9.06 2.48 -19.77
N PRO A 222 10.07 3.36 -19.62
CA PRO A 222 10.04 4.48 -18.69
C PRO A 222 9.04 5.55 -19.09
N LEU A 223 8.67 6.39 -18.13
CA LEU A 223 8.12 7.70 -18.41
C LEU A 223 9.25 8.68 -18.78
N THR A 224 9.58 8.76 -20.07
CA THR A 224 10.50 9.76 -20.63
C THR A 224 9.73 10.88 -21.32
N LYS A 225 10.45 11.85 -21.92
CA LYS A 225 9.82 12.89 -22.74
C LYS A 225 9.21 12.27 -24.00
N GLU A 226 9.91 11.30 -24.58
CA GLU A 226 9.59 10.57 -25.80
C GLU A 226 8.45 9.58 -25.56
N ASN A 227 8.35 9.02 -24.35
CA ASN A 227 7.32 8.04 -24.00
C ASN A 227 6.12 8.63 -23.22
N ALA A 228 5.97 9.95 -23.15
CA ALA A 228 4.89 10.59 -22.40
C ALA A 228 3.86 11.27 -23.32
N ALA A 229 2.58 10.98 -23.09
CA ALA A 229 1.46 11.65 -23.76
C ALA A 229 0.52 12.34 -22.76
N LEU A 230 -0.01 13.50 -23.17
CA LEU A 230 -1.06 14.19 -22.42
C LEU A 230 -2.43 13.68 -22.86
N LEU A 231 -3.17 13.04 -21.95
CA LEU A 231 -4.51 12.51 -22.21
C LEU A 231 -5.54 13.06 -21.22
N SER A 232 -6.81 13.07 -21.60
CA SER A 232 -7.90 13.21 -20.62
C SER A 232 -7.97 11.94 -19.76
N VAL A 233 -8.50 12.06 -18.54
CA VAL A 233 -8.70 10.88 -17.66
C VAL A 233 -9.53 9.79 -18.35
N GLU A 234 -10.51 10.17 -19.16
CA GLU A 234 -11.31 9.26 -19.95
C GLU A 234 -10.49 8.51 -21.02
N ALA A 235 -9.73 9.24 -21.85
CA ALA A 235 -8.91 8.64 -22.90
C ALA A 235 -7.82 7.73 -22.32
N ASN A 236 -7.19 8.15 -21.22
CA ASN A 236 -6.21 7.35 -20.50
C ASN A 236 -6.84 6.06 -19.92
N SER A 237 -8.03 6.16 -19.34
CA SER A 237 -8.77 5.00 -18.81
C SER A 237 -9.21 4.02 -19.91
N ASN A 238 -9.44 4.52 -21.12
CA ASN A 238 -9.73 3.68 -22.29
C ASN A 238 -8.46 3.02 -22.82
N LYS A 239 -7.32 3.72 -22.89
CA LYS A 239 -6.05 3.15 -23.35
C LYS A 239 -5.58 1.99 -22.47
N ARG A 240 -5.53 2.17 -21.14
CA ARG A 240 -4.99 1.18 -20.19
C ARG A 240 -3.57 0.73 -20.60
N ASP A 241 -3.31 -0.57 -20.56
CA ASP A 241 -2.04 -1.20 -20.92
C ASP A 241 -1.97 -1.62 -22.41
N ARG A 242 -2.88 -1.14 -23.26
CA ARG A 242 -2.88 -1.45 -24.70
C ARG A 242 -1.65 -0.85 -25.38
N TRP A 243 -1.12 -1.58 -26.36
CA TRP A 243 -0.02 -1.09 -27.17
C TRP A 243 -0.49 0.10 -28.03
N PRO A 244 0.36 1.08 -28.38
CA PRO A 244 -0.04 2.24 -29.17
C PRO A 244 -0.80 1.89 -30.45
N SER A 245 -0.36 0.85 -31.18
CA SER A 245 -1.03 0.39 -32.41
C SER A 245 -2.45 -0.15 -32.23
N GLU A 246 -2.84 -0.52 -31.00
CA GLU A 246 -4.19 -1.02 -30.68
C GLU A 246 -5.14 0.12 -30.27
N PHE A 247 -4.61 1.31 -29.98
CA PHE A 247 -5.37 2.43 -29.43
C PHE A 247 -5.36 3.67 -30.33
N TYR A 248 -4.24 3.92 -31.00
CA TYR A 248 -4.07 5.02 -31.95
C TYR A 248 -4.17 4.50 -33.37
N THR A 249 -4.74 5.33 -34.24
CA THR A 249 -4.72 5.15 -35.69
C THR A 249 -3.32 5.42 -36.23
N ASN A 250 -3.00 4.96 -37.44
CA ASN A 250 -1.69 5.19 -38.05
C ASN A 250 -1.33 6.68 -38.15
N ASN A 251 -2.30 7.54 -38.46
CA ASN A 251 -2.09 8.99 -38.52
C ASN A 251 -1.78 9.58 -37.14
N GLU A 252 -2.48 9.11 -36.10
CA GLU A 252 -2.18 9.51 -34.72
C GLU A 252 -0.81 8.99 -34.27
N LEU A 253 -0.37 7.80 -34.70
CA LEU A 253 0.98 7.32 -34.37
C LEU A 253 2.07 8.18 -35.00
N ILE A 254 1.88 8.60 -36.26
CA ILE A 254 2.80 9.52 -36.95
C ILE A 254 2.83 10.88 -36.24
N GLU A 255 1.67 11.43 -35.90
CA GLU A 255 1.56 12.70 -35.16
C GLU A 255 2.25 12.58 -33.79
N LEU A 256 2.04 11.47 -33.08
CA LEU A 256 2.63 11.22 -31.77
C LEU A 256 4.15 11.10 -31.85
N ALA A 257 4.68 10.34 -32.80
CA ALA A 257 6.11 10.21 -33.08
C ALA A 257 6.73 11.59 -33.40
N THR A 258 6.03 12.41 -34.17
CA THR A 258 6.49 13.78 -34.52
C THR A 258 6.55 14.70 -33.32
N ILE A 259 5.54 14.68 -32.44
CA ILE A 259 5.48 15.54 -31.24
C ILE A 259 6.52 15.11 -30.19
N THR A 260 6.72 13.81 -30.04
CA THR A 260 7.48 13.24 -28.92
C THR A 260 8.90 12.86 -29.27
N GLY A 261 9.20 12.63 -30.55
CA GLY A 261 10.46 12.03 -30.99
C GLY A 261 10.51 10.51 -30.79
N ALA A 262 9.39 9.87 -30.46
CA ALA A 262 9.32 8.41 -30.33
C ALA A 262 9.49 7.70 -31.67
N ASP A 263 10.07 6.50 -31.63
CA ASP A 263 10.27 5.66 -32.81
C ASP A 263 8.92 5.14 -33.35
N LEU A 264 8.54 5.63 -34.54
CA LEU A 264 7.32 5.24 -35.21
C LEU A 264 7.25 3.73 -35.52
N GLN A 265 8.39 3.09 -35.84
CA GLN A 265 8.41 1.64 -36.12
C GLN A 265 8.05 0.85 -34.86
N LEU A 266 8.57 1.27 -33.70
CA LEU A 266 8.25 0.67 -32.41
C LEU A 266 6.78 0.89 -32.03
N LEU A 267 6.28 2.13 -32.18
CA LEU A 267 4.89 2.48 -31.85
C LEU A 267 3.87 1.73 -32.71
N SER A 268 4.17 1.54 -33.99
CA SER A 268 3.28 0.89 -34.97
C SER A 268 3.34 -0.64 -34.95
N ASN A 269 4.25 -1.23 -34.15
CA ASN A 269 4.36 -2.68 -34.04
C ASN A 269 3.06 -3.29 -33.52
N LYS A 270 2.54 -4.32 -34.19
CA LYS A 270 1.31 -5.02 -33.77
C LYS A 270 1.51 -5.89 -32.54
N THR A 271 2.75 -6.29 -32.27
CA THR A 271 3.13 -7.14 -31.15
C THR A 271 3.94 -6.32 -30.15
N PRO A 272 3.53 -6.30 -28.86
CA PRO A 272 4.30 -5.64 -27.82
C PRO A 272 5.71 -6.21 -27.69
N ILE A 273 6.70 -5.32 -27.59
CA ILE A 273 8.11 -5.67 -27.40
C ILE A 273 8.53 -5.24 -26.00
N ILE A 274 9.20 -6.10 -25.22
CA ILE A 274 9.81 -5.70 -23.94
C ILE A 274 10.95 -4.71 -24.22
N ASN A 275 11.01 -3.62 -23.44
CA ASN A 275 12.01 -2.58 -23.61
C ASN A 275 13.44 -3.17 -23.74
N PRO A 276 14.06 -3.09 -24.94
CA PRO A 276 15.36 -3.69 -25.18
C PRO A 276 16.49 -2.92 -24.49
N ASN A 277 16.26 -1.64 -24.16
CA ASN A 277 17.28 -0.74 -23.62
C ASN A 277 17.55 -0.93 -22.12
N LEU A 278 16.84 -1.86 -21.46
CA LEU A 278 17.14 -2.19 -20.07
C LEU A 278 18.55 -2.76 -19.95
N THR A 279 19.40 -2.12 -19.15
CA THR A 279 20.76 -2.61 -18.91
C THR A 279 20.78 -3.72 -17.87
N ASP A 280 21.86 -4.50 -17.84
CA ASP A 280 22.08 -5.50 -16.81
C ASP A 280 22.17 -4.81 -15.43
N GLU A 281 22.81 -3.63 -15.37
CA GLU A 281 22.90 -2.82 -14.16
C GLU A 281 21.53 -2.39 -13.64
N ASP A 282 20.60 -1.99 -14.51
CA ASP A 282 19.25 -1.57 -14.13
C ASP A 282 18.45 -2.72 -13.50
N ILE A 283 18.58 -3.92 -14.07
CA ILE A 283 17.89 -5.11 -13.59
C ILE A 283 18.44 -5.54 -12.23
N ASN A 284 19.77 -5.61 -12.09
CA ASN A 284 20.41 -6.02 -10.84
C ASN A 284 20.17 -5.00 -9.71
N ALA A 285 20.29 -3.69 -9.99
CA ALA A 285 19.98 -2.65 -9.01
C ALA A 285 18.50 -2.66 -8.62
N GLY A 286 17.58 -2.94 -9.55
CA GLY A 286 16.16 -3.08 -9.26
C GLY A 286 15.87 -4.22 -8.27
N ILE A 287 16.54 -5.37 -8.43
CA ILE A 287 16.43 -6.52 -7.53
C ILE A 287 16.94 -6.17 -6.13
N GLU A 288 18.15 -5.62 -6.03
CA GLU A 288 18.77 -5.26 -4.75
C GLU A 288 17.89 -4.26 -3.97
N ASN A 289 17.40 -3.22 -4.64
CA ASN A 289 16.48 -2.25 -4.03
C ASN A 289 15.17 -2.90 -3.58
N TYR A 290 14.60 -3.81 -4.37
CA TYR A 290 13.35 -4.48 -4.04
C TYR A 290 13.48 -5.40 -2.83
N LEU A 291 14.65 -6.05 -2.67
CA LEU A 291 14.95 -6.96 -1.59
C LEU A 291 15.50 -6.27 -0.34
N SER A 292 15.91 -5.00 -0.45
CA SER A 292 16.27 -4.17 0.69
C SER A 292 15.03 -3.83 1.54
N VAL A 293 14.74 -4.66 2.54
CA VAL A 293 13.62 -4.44 3.47
C VAL A 293 14.11 -4.53 4.92
N ARG A 294 13.56 -3.69 5.79
CA ARG A 294 13.91 -3.64 7.22
C ARG A 294 13.30 -4.79 8.04
N GLU A 295 12.32 -5.52 7.48
CA GLU A 295 11.61 -6.60 8.16
C GLU A 295 11.85 -7.94 7.43
N ASN A 296 12.43 -8.91 8.13
CA ASN A 296 12.76 -10.24 7.59
C ASN A 296 11.53 -11.12 7.28
N SER A 297 10.35 -10.77 7.78
CA SER A 297 9.14 -11.61 7.71
C SER A 297 8.49 -11.71 6.31
N ASN A 298 9.05 -11.03 5.30
CA ASN A 298 8.48 -11.00 3.94
C ASN A 298 9.52 -11.22 2.83
N LEU A 299 10.73 -11.69 3.16
CA LEU A 299 11.82 -11.82 2.19
C LEU A 299 11.58 -12.98 1.21
N GLU A 300 11.21 -14.17 1.71
CA GLU A 300 10.96 -15.36 0.87
C GLU A 300 9.87 -15.11 -0.18
N LYS A 301 8.79 -14.46 0.23
CA LYS A 301 7.70 -14.09 -0.67
C LYS A 301 8.17 -13.12 -1.76
N ARG A 302 8.97 -12.12 -1.40
CA ARG A 302 9.54 -11.14 -2.35
C ARG A 302 10.51 -11.80 -3.32
N VAL A 303 11.36 -12.71 -2.85
CA VAL A 303 12.26 -13.50 -3.70
C VAL A 303 11.45 -14.31 -4.72
N ALA A 304 10.37 -14.98 -4.28
CA ALA A 304 9.49 -15.72 -5.18
C ALA A 304 8.78 -14.80 -6.21
N GLU A 305 8.32 -13.63 -5.78
CA GLU A 305 7.69 -12.62 -6.65
C GLU A 305 8.66 -12.13 -7.73
N ILE A 306 9.86 -11.66 -7.34
CA ILE A 306 10.85 -11.12 -8.28
C ILE A 306 11.41 -12.20 -9.20
N LYS A 307 11.59 -13.43 -8.72
CA LYS A 307 11.98 -14.58 -9.55
C LYS A 307 10.98 -14.81 -10.68
N LYS A 308 9.68 -14.84 -10.34
CA LYS A 308 8.61 -15.03 -11.34
C LYS A 308 8.63 -13.94 -12.40
N ILE A 309 8.82 -12.68 -11.98
CA ILE A 309 8.94 -11.54 -12.90
C ILE A 309 10.11 -11.74 -13.87
N ILE A 310 11.31 -12.05 -13.37
CA ILE A 310 12.48 -12.21 -14.22
C ILE A 310 12.27 -13.30 -15.28
N ILE A 311 11.63 -14.42 -14.91
CA ILE A 311 11.30 -15.50 -15.84
C ILE A 311 10.24 -15.04 -16.85
N ASP A 312 9.14 -14.44 -16.39
CA ASP A 312 8.02 -14.02 -17.25
C ASP A 312 8.47 -13.00 -18.31
N TYR A 313 9.44 -12.14 -17.97
CA TYR A 313 10.03 -11.14 -18.89
C TYR A 313 11.28 -11.63 -19.61
N GLN A 314 11.70 -12.89 -19.42
CA GLN A 314 12.90 -13.48 -20.03
C GLN A 314 14.19 -12.67 -19.77
N LEU A 315 14.33 -12.15 -18.54
CA LEU A 315 15.46 -11.29 -18.14
C LEU A 315 16.59 -12.08 -17.43
N THR A 316 16.54 -13.41 -17.45
CA THR A 316 17.48 -14.28 -16.72
C THR A 316 18.93 -14.08 -17.14
N ASP A 317 19.17 -13.77 -18.41
CA ASP A 317 20.52 -13.65 -18.96
C ASP A 317 21.21 -12.37 -18.50
N LYS A 318 20.43 -11.33 -18.15
CA LYS A 318 20.89 -10.03 -17.65
C LYS A 318 21.20 -10.01 -16.14
N LEU A 319 21.06 -11.14 -15.46
CA LEU A 319 21.33 -11.25 -14.03
C LEU A 319 22.82 -11.49 -13.74
N SER A 320 23.35 -10.79 -12.75
CA SER A 320 24.66 -11.10 -12.15
C SER A 320 24.65 -12.49 -11.50
N LYS A 321 25.83 -13.10 -11.35
CA LYS A 321 25.99 -14.40 -10.67
C LYS A 321 25.41 -14.40 -9.24
N SER A 322 25.60 -13.29 -8.52
CA SER A 322 25.05 -13.10 -7.18
C SER A 322 23.53 -13.17 -7.16
N ASN A 323 22.87 -12.42 -8.06
CA ASN A 323 21.41 -12.41 -8.15
C ASN A 323 20.84 -13.72 -8.72
N LYS A 324 21.55 -14.41 -9.62
CA LYS A 324 21.16 -15.76 -10.05
C LYS A 324 21.11 -16.74 -8.88
N ASN A 325 22.15 -16.75 -8.04
CA ASN A 325 22.20 -17.59 -6.84
C ASN A 325 21.09 -17.22 -5.85
N LEU A 326 20.88 -15.92 -5.60
CA LEU A 326 19.88 -15.43 -4.66
C LEU A 326 18.45 -15.84 -5.07
N LEU A 327 18.17 -15.86 -6.37
CA LEU A 327 16.88 -16.27 -6.92
C LEU A 327 16.77 -17.78 -7.16
N GLY A 328 17.84 -18.56 -6.94
CA GLY A 328 17.90 -19.98 -7.26
C GLY A 328 17.65 -20.25 -8.75
N LEU A 329 18.36 -19.51 -9.61
CA LEU A 329 18.33 -19.58 -11.08
C LEU A 329 19.70 -19.99 -11.65
N SER A 330 20.56 -20.54 -10.79
CA SER A 330 21.95 -20.94 -11.03
C SER A 330 22.10 -22.44 -11.12
#